data_AF-A0A2Y9B3M1-F1
#
_entry.id   AF-A0A2Y9B3M1-F1
#
_cell.length_a   1.000
_cell.length_b   1.000
_cell.length_c   1.000
_cell.angle_alpha   90.00
_cell.angle_beta   90.00
_cell.angle_gamma   90.00
#
_symmetry.space_group_name_H-M   'P 1'
#
loop_
_entity.id
_entity.type
_entity.pdbx_description
1 polymer ?
#
loop_
_entity_poly.entity_id
_entity_poly.type
_entity_poly.pdbx_seq_one_letter_code
_entity_poly.pdbx_strand_id
1 'polypeptide(L)'
;MAISERTRAAAFCTLLAGVGLTGTHAPAGVVFSISEETSGVEMNYSGEIDLTGLVFLGSGAGSVAGLNSSTGTLVNQVGPFDSYVPGAPVSFGTGGLTVASSATGDVFGLVDGVDVAGQDELQLPVGYVSGAPISGSFSFAGASFTSLGLTSGTSFLNTLSNGDTIRIDVGISAAVPLLATLPLLLAGIGAIGWAARRRRT
;
A
#
# COMPACT_ATOMS: atom_id res chain seq x y z
N MET A 1 33.20 22.65 -67.97
CA MET A 1 32.21 23.64 -67.50
C MET A 1 31.02 22.85 -66.97
N ALA A 2 30.74 22.67 -65.67
CA ALA A 2 31.27 23.18 -64.41
C ALA A 2 30.89 22.19 -63.25
N ILE A 3 31.79 22.03 -62.25
CA ILE A 3 31.59 21.95 -60.78
C ILE A 3 30.62 20.88 -60.21
N SER A 4 31.08 19.73 -59.69
CA SER A 4 31.53 19.37 -58.31
C SER A 4 30.47 19.28 -57.19
N GLU A 5 30.39 18.08 -56.58
CA GLU A 5 30.02 17.67 -55.20
C GLU A 5 29.13 18.57 -54.31
N ARG A 6 28.07 17.98 -53.73
CA ARG A 6 27.60 18.30 -52.37
C ARG A 6 27.14 17.08 -51.58
N THR A 7 28.06 16.58 -50.77
CA THR A 7 27.87 15.85 -49.50
C THR A 7 27.06 16.68 -48.49
N ARG A 8 26.20 16.03 -47.67
CA ARG A 8 25.67 16.35 -46.31
C ARG A 8 24.22 15.84 -46.18
N ALA A 9 23.67 15.32 -45.07
CA ALA A 9 24.10 14.88 -43.74
C ALA A 9 22.86 14.13 -43.15
N ALA A 10 22.99 12.88 -42.71
CA ALA A 10 23.03 12.43 -41.31
C ALA A 10 21.73 12.58 -40.46
N ALA A 11 21.21 11.40 -40.06
CA ALA A 11 20.69 11.02 -38.73
C ALA A 11 19.48 11.73 -38.08
N PHE A 12 18.52 10.93 -37.58
CA PHE A 12 18.13 10.86 -36.15
C PHE A 12 17.16 9.68 -35.94
N CYS A 13 17.63 8.55 -35.39
CA CYS A 13 17.56 8.19 -33.97
C CYS A 13 16.13 7.89 -33.48
N THR A 14 15.78 6.62 -33.56
CA THR A 14 14.79 5.90 -32.76
C THR A 14 15.02 6.17 -31.27
N LEU A 15 13.99 6.63 -30.56
CA LEU A 15 13.89 6.41 -29.12
C LEU A 15 12.53 5.74 -28.88
N LEU A 16 12.56 4.41 -28.73
CA LEU A 16 11.41 3.68 -28.22
C LEU A 16 11.10 4.21 -26.82
N ALA A 17 9.85 4.62 -26.63
CA ALA A 17 9.29 4.97 -25.35
C ALA A 17 9.41 3.75 -24.41
N GLY A 18 10.28 3.86 -23.40
CA GLY A 18 10.21 3.02 -22.21
C GLY A 18 8.98 3.42 -21.41
N VAL A 19 7.81 2.94 -21.81
CA VAL A 19 6.62 2.97 -20.95
C VAL A 19 6.86 1.91 -19.88
N GLY A 20 7.40 2.35 -18.74
CA GLY A 20 7.37 1.54 -17.54
C GLY A 20 5.92 1.23 -17.22
N LEU A 21 5.56 -0.05 -17.26
CA LEU A 21 4.30 -0.55 -16.69
C LEU A 21 4.36 -0.29 -15.19
N THR A 22 3.95 0.90 -14.75
CA THR A 22 3.59 1.10 -13.35
C THR A 22 2.37 0.22 -13.12
N GLY A 23 2.53 -0.89 -12.42
CA GLY A 23 1.40 -1.69 -11.96
C GLY A 23 0.49 -0.79 -11.14
N THR A 24 -0.60 -0.33 -11.74
CA THR A 24 -1.63 0.42 -11.03
C THR A 24 -2.38 -0.59 -10.19
N HIS A 25 -2.08 -0.64 -8.89
CA HIS A 25 -2.88 -1.41 -7.94
C HIS A 25 -4.31 -0.84 -7.94
N ALA A 26 -5.29 -1.72 -7.77
CA ALA A 26 -6.70 -1.31 -7.70
C ALA A 26 -6.91 -0.30 -6.57
N PRO A 27 -7.76 0.73 -6.76
CA PRO A 27 -8.13 1.62 -5.67
C PRO A 27 -8.79 0.80 -4.56
N ALA A 28 -8.35 1.02 -3.32
CA ALA A 28 -8.92 0.38 -2.14
C ALA A 28 -9.27 1.45 -1.10
N GLY A 29 -10.36 1.24 -0.36
CA GLY A 29 -10.77 2.13 0.73
C GLY A 29 -9.69 2.20 1.80
N VAL A 30 -9.16 1.05 2.22
CA VAL A 30 -8.04 0.96 3.16
C VAL A 30 -6.88 0.15 2.57
N VAL A 31 -5.66 0.63 2.81
CA VAL A 31 -4.43 -0.03 2.38
C VAL A 31 -3.57 -0.33 3.60
N PHE A 32 -3.23 -1.61 3.77
CA PHE A 32 -2.17 -2.10 4.63
C PHE A 32 -0.88 -2.25 3.83
N SER A 33 0.20 -1.67 4.33
CA SER A 33 1.56 -1.81 3.82
C SER A 33 2.42 -2.51 4.87
N ILE A 34 2.90 -3.70 4.55
CA ILE A 34 3.74 -4.50 5.44
C ILE A 34 5.17 -4.53 4.90
N SER A 35 6.12 -4.10 5.71
CA SER A 35 7.55 -4.08 5.39
C SER A 35 8.35 -4.88 6.42
N GLU A 36 9.30 -5.68 5.95
CA GLU A 36 10.26 -6.38 6.80
C GLU A 36 11.59 -5.61 6.81
N GLU A 37 12.05 -5.29 8.02
CA GLU A 37 13.32 -4.64 8.30
C GLU A 37 14.16 -5.52 9.23
N THR A 38 15.42 -5.15 9.47
CA THR A 38 16.31 -5.95 10.34
C THR A 38 15.78 -6.06 11.78
N SER A 39 15.02 -5.07 12.26
CA SER A 39 14.44 -5.05 13.61
C SER A 39 13.14 -5.85 13.75
N GLY A 40 12.53 -6.28 12.64
CA GLY A 40 11.24 -6.95 12.64
C GLY A 40 10.36 -6.55 11.46
N VAL A 41 9.07 -6.86 11.56
CA VAL A 41 8.06 -6.48 10.57
C VAL A 41 7.27 -5.27 11.07
N GLU A 42 7.13 -4.24 10.24
CA GLU A 42 6.25 -3.10 10.47
C GLU A 42 5.04 -3.19 9.54
N MET A 43 3.86 -2.93 10.09
CA MET A 43 2.63 -2.81 9.34
C MET A 43 2.04 -1.42 9.54
N ASN A 44 1.77 -0.74 8.43
CA ASN A 44 1.09 0.55 8.42
C ASN A 44 -0.22 0.41 7.69
N TYR A 45 -1.24 1.17 8.09
CA TYR A 45 -2.46 1.27 7.32
C TYR A 45 -2.98 2.70 7.26
N SER A 46 -3.66 3.01 6.17
CA SER A 46 -4.36 4.27 5.98
C SER A 46 -5.46 4.12 4.96
N GLY A 47 -6.48 4.97 5.07
CA GLY A 47 -7.60 4.98 4.12
C GLY A 47 -8.86 5.56 4.72
N GLU A 48 -9.99 5.16 4.17
CA GLU A 48 -11.34 5.47 4.60
C GLU A 48 -12.24 4.26 4.34
N ILE A 49 -13.31 4.12 5.10
CA ILE A 49 -14.30 3.07 4.93
C ILE A 49 -15.66 3.71 4.68
N ASP A 50 -16.37 3.24 3.65
CA ASP A 50 -17.78 3.52 3.52
C ASP A 50 -18.58 2.58 4.43
N LEU A 51 -19.35 3.13 5.37
CA LEU A 51 -20.27 2.38 6.21
C LEU A 51 -21.62 2.08 5.53
N THR A 52 -21.88 2.65 4.35
CA THR A 52 -23.16 2.48 3.66
C THR A 52 -23.44 1.00 3.41
N GLY A 53 -24.56 0.50 3.91
CA GLY A 53 -24.96 -0.90 3.75
C GLY A 53 -24.32 -1.88 4.73
N LEU A 54 -23.37 -1.45 5.58
CA LEU A 54 -22.85 -2.29 6.67
C LEU A 54 -23.83 -2.32 7.84
N VAL A 55 -23.88 -3.46 8.53
CA VAL A 55 -24.75 -3.66 9.70
C VAL A 55 -23.94 -3.43 10.97
N PHE A 56 -24.34 -2.45 11.78
CA PHE A 56 -23.77 -2.22 13.10
C PHE A 56 -24.10 -3.38 14.07
N LEU A 57 -23.09 -3.88 14.77
CA LEU A 57 -23.19 -4.98 15.73
C LEU A 57 -23.22 -4.48 17.17
N GLY A 58 -22.39 -3.49 17.50
CA GLY A 58 -22.24 -2.98 18.85
C GLY A 58 -20.93 -2.24 19.04
N SER A 59 -20.69 -1.79 20.27
CA SER A 59 -19.44 -1.11 20.66
C SER A 59 -18.68 -1.94 21.70
N GLY A 60 -17.36 -1.85 21.65
CA GLY A 60 -16.45 -2.56 22.54
C GLY A 60 -15.22 -1.74 22.88
N ALA A 61 -14.27 -2.36 23.57
CA ALA A 61 -12.95 -1.81 23.82
C ALA A 61 -11.91 -2.92 23.86
N GLY A 62 -10.74 -2.64 23.31
CA GLY A 62 -9.61 -3.56 23.29
C GLY A 62 -8.31 -2.85 23.66
N SER A 63 -7.29 -3.66 23.89
CA SER A 63 -5.89 -3.20 24.02
C SER A 63 -4.94 -4.19 23.33
N VAL A 64 -5.36 -4.74 22.20
CA VAL A 64 -4.61 -5.78 21.47
C VAL A 64 -4.40 -5.34 20.03
N ALA A 65 -3.19 -5.57 19.54
CA ALA A 65 -2.88 -5.47 18.13
C ALA A 65 -2.18 -6.75 17.67
N GLY A 66 -2.32 -7.10 16.40
CA GLY A 66 -1.79 -8.34 15.87
C GLY A 66 -2.42 -8.76 14.56
N LEU A 67 -2.05 -9.95 14.12
CA LEU A 67 -2.60 -10.56 12.91
C LEU A 67 -2.73 -12.07 13.06
N ASN A 68 -3.65 -12.65 12.30
CA ASN A 68 -3.70 -14.07 12.00
C ASN A 68 -3.84 -14.21 10.48
N SER A 69 -2.72 -14.42 9.80
CA SER A 69 -2.70 -14.40 8.32
C SER A 69 -3.45 -15.57 7.69
N SER A 70 -3.63 -16.67 8.44
CA SER A 70 -4.40 -17.84 8.01
C SER A 70 -5.91 -17.65 8.02
N THR A 71 -6.45 -16.79 8.90
CA THR A 71 -7.89 -16.47 8.98
C THR A 71 -8.22 -15.14 8.31
N GLY A 72 -7.24 -14.29 8.04
CA GLY A 72 -7.48 -12.96 7.49
C GLY A 72 -7.66 -11.89 8.58
N THR A 73 -7.47 -12.24 9.85
CA THR A 73 -7.59 -11.29 10.96
C THR A 73 -6.42 -10.30 10.98
N LEU A 74 -6.74 -9.01 11.08
CA LEU A 74 -5.84 -7.89 11.31
C LEU A 74 -6.46 -6.99 12.36
N VAL A 75 -5.75 -6.72 13.46
CA VAL A 75 -6.30 -5.89 14.53
C VAL A 75 -5.29 -4.87 15.04
N ASN A 76 -5.76 -3.66 15.22
CA ASN A 76 -5.19 -2.60 16.03
C ASN A 76 -6.33 -2.05 16.89
N GLN A 77 -6.65 -2.73 17.98
CA GLN A 77 -7.69 -2.33 18.92
C GLN A 77 -7.04 -1.65 20.13
N VAL A 78 -6.34 -0.52 19.95
CA VAL A 78 -5.85 0.26 21.09
C VAL A 78 -6.88 1.35 21.43
N GLY A 79 -7.95 0.96 22.12
CA GLY A 79 -9.03 1.88 22.50
C GLY A 79 -10.44 1.34 22.26
N PRO A 80 -11.45 2.21 22.42
CA PRO A 80 -12.85 1.86 22.16
C PRO A 80 -13.15 1.79 20.66
N PHE A 81 -14.01 0.87 20.26
CA PHE A 81 -14.41 0.67 18.86
C PHE A 81 -15.89 0.38 18.67
N ASP A 82 -16.36 0.61 17.44
CA ASP A 82 -17.66 0.19 16.92
C ASP A 82 -17.44 -0.97 15.93
N SER A 83 -18.23 -2.04 16.05
CA SER A 83 -18.18 -3.23 15.20
C SER A 83 -19.30 -3.23 14.16
N TYR A 84 -18.97 -3.66 12.94
CA TYR A 84 -19.87 -3.82 11.80
C TYR A 84 -19.68 -5.18 11.16
N VAL A 85 -20.67 -5.69 10.41
CA VAL A 85 -20.53 -6.94 9.63
C VAL A 85 -19.77 -6.68 8.32
N PRO A 86 -18.51 -7.16 8.14
CA PRO A 86 -17.74 -6.90 6.93
C PRO A 86 -18.07 -7.85 5.79
N GLY A 87 -18.60 -9.04 6.06
CA GLY A 87 -18.39 -10.19 5.17
C GLY A 87 -17.09 -10.94 5.53
N ALA A 88 -16.90 -12.13 4.97
CA ALA A 88 -15.84 -13.04 5.39
C ALA A 88 -14.43 -12.51 5.08
N PRO A 89 -13.53 -12.46 6.08
CA PRO A 89 -12.14 -12.14 5.84
C PRO A 89 -11.46 -13.12 4.89
N VAL A 90 -10.56 -12.60 4.06
CA VAL A 90 -9.73 -13.37 3.14
C VAL A 90 -8.36 -13.58 3.78
N SER A 91 -7.89 -14.81 3.80
CA SER A 91 -6.55 -15.14 4.28
C SER A 91 -5.47 -14.49 3.40
N PHE A 92 -4.39 -14.03 4.03
CA PHE A 92 -3.27 -13.38 3.37
C PHE A 92 -1.93 -14.04 3.73
N GLY A 93 -1.99 -15.28 4.20
CA GLY A 93 -0.85 -16.08 4.59
C GLY A 93 -1.26 -17.40 5.24
N THR A 94 -0.30 -18.04 5.90
CA THR A 94 -0.48 -19.33 6.56
C THR A 94 -0.11 -19.28 8.05
N GLY A 95 0.21 -18.11 8.57
CA GLY A 95 0.60 -17.90 9.96
C GLY A 95 -0.61 -17.84 10.88
N GLY A 96 -0.44 -18.37 12.09
CA GLY A 96 -1.45 -18.25 13.14
C GLY A 96 -1.43 -16.87 13.82
N LEU A 97 -2.27 -16.73 14.84
CA LEU A 97 -2.33 -15.50 15.65
C LEU A 97 -0.96 -15.12 16.21
N THR A 98 -0.51 -13.92 15.85
CA THR A 98 0.68 -13.28 16.39
C THR A 98 0.30 -11.91 16.92
N VAL A 99 0.62 -11.66 18.18
CA VAL A 99 0.39 -10.37 18.84
C VAL A 99 1.52 -9.41 18.49
N ALA A 100 1.17 -8.17 18.15
CA ALA A 100 2.13 -7.11 17.86
C ALA A 100 2.88 -6.68 19.12
N SER A 101 4.13 -6.27 18.94
CA SER A 101 5.00 -5.73 20.00
C SER A 101 4.62 -4.30 20.39
N SER A 102 4.12 -3.51 19.43
CA SER A 102 3.60 -2.16 19.67
C SER A 102 2.56 -1.79 18.62
N ALA A 103 1.68 -0.85 18.94
CA ALA A 103 0.68 -0.32 18.04
C ALA A 103 0.35 1.14 18.36
N THR A 104 0.02 1.92 17.33
CA THR A 104 -0.37 3.33 17.43
C THR A 104 -1.39 3.71 16.36
N GLY A 105 -2.01 4.88 16.51
CA GLY A 105 -2.99 5.42 15.56
C GLY A 105 -4.42 5.06 15.93
N ASP A 106 -5.29 5.09 14.91
CA ASP A 106 -6.71 4.81 15.05
C ASP A 106 -6.97 3.34 15.39
N VAL A 107 -8.20 3.04 15.80
CA VAL A 107 -8.64 1.64 15.89
C VAL A 107 -9.01 1.15 14.50
N PHE A 108 -8.47 0.00 14.11
CA PHE A 108 -8.95 -0.73 12.95
C PHE A 108 -8.85 -2.22 13.22
N GLY A 109 -9.91 -2.96 12.95
CA GLY A 109 -9.91 -4.41 13.02
C GLY A 109 -10.69 -5.00 11.87
N LEU A 110 -10.13 -5.99 11.20
CA LEU A 110 -10.89 -6.95 10.41
C LEU A 110 -10.68 -8.30 11.08
N VAL A 111 -11.76 -8.89 11.58
CA VAL A 111 -11.69 -10.02 12.50
C VAL A 111 -12.56 -11.14 11.98
N ASP A 112 -11.98 -12.32 11.88
CA ASP A 112 -12.72 -13.54 11.57
C ASP A 112 -13.50 -14.04 12.78
N GLY A 113 -14.71 -14.54 12.56
CA GLY A 113 -15.61 -14.98 13.62
C GLY A 113 -15.10 -16.18 14.42
N VAL A 114 -14.12 -16.94 13.92
CA VAL A 114 -13.47 -17.99 14.72
C VAL A 114 -12.60 -17.38 15.82
N ASP A 115 -12.01 -16.22 15.58
CA ASP A 115 -11.11 -15.54 16.52
C ASP A 115 -11.88 -14.75 17.58
N VAL A 116 -13.09 -14.20 17.29
CA VAL A 116 -13.85 -13.37 18.24
C VAL A 116 -15.37 -13.63 18.22
N ALA A 117 -15.80 -14.66 18.94
CA ALA A 117 -17.20 -14.87 19.36
C ALA A 117 -18.25 -15.23 18.28
N GLY A 118 -17.82 -15.75 17.12
CA GLY A 118 -18.67 -16.49 16.18
C GLY A 118 -19.25 -15.69 15.02
N GLN A 119 -18.85 -14.43 14.83
CA GLN A 119 -19.25 -13.58 13.70
C GLN A 119 -18.05 -12.75 13.21
N ASP A 120 -17.95 -12.52 11.91
CA ASP A 120 -16.92 -11.63 11.35
C ASP A 120 -17.22 -10.18 11.70
N GLU A 121 -16.18 -9.42 12.09
CA GLU A 121 -16.32 -8.03 12.53
C GLU A 121 -15.33 -7.09 11.83
N LEU A 122 -15.84 -5.94 11.39
CA LEU A 122 -15.06 -4.76 11.05
C LEU A 122 -15.15 -3.78 12.21
N GLN A 123 -14.02 -3.47 12.81
CA GLN A 123 -13.92 -2.62 13.97
C GLN A 123 -13.28 -1.30 13.57
N LEU A 124 -13.93 -0.19 13.92
CA LEU A 124 -13.50 1.17 13.63
C LEU A 124 -13.59 2.02 14.91
N PRO A 125 -12.99 3.22 14.96
CA PRO A 125 -13.08 4.06 16.15
C PRO A 125 -14.54 4.34 16.52
N VAL A 126 -14.87 4.42 17.82
CA VAL A 126 -16.23 4.76 18.24
C VAL A 126 -16.67 6.09 17.61
N GLY A 127 -17.85 6.10 17.00
CA GLY A 127 -18.40 7.28 16.34
C GLY A 127 -17.76 7.58 14.99
N TYR A 128 -17.08 6.60 14.37
CA TYR A 128 -16.55 6.73 13.02
C TYR A 128 -17.63 7.20 12.05
N VAL A 129 -17.30 8.23 11.27
CA VAL A 129 -18.18 8.78 10.23
C VAL A 129 -17.73 8.19 8.90
N SER A 130 -18.68 7.66 8.12
CA SER A 130 -18.41 7.09 6.79
C SER A 130 -17.52 8.02 5.94
N GLY A 131 -16.44 7.49 5.38
CA GLY A 131 -15.47 8.24 4.58
C GLY A 131 -14.51 9.13 5.39
N ALA A 132 -14.52 9.07 6.72
CA ALA A 132 -13.50 9.77 7.50
C ALA A 132 -12.14 9.05 7.36
N PRO A 133 -11.01 9.79 7.31
CA PRO A 133 -9.71 9.16 7.21
C PRO A 133 -9.39 8.38 8.48
N ILE A 134 -8.75 7.23 8.31
CA ILE A 134 -8.14 6.41 9.36
C ILE A 134 -6.68 6.15 9.04
N SER A 135 -5.86 6.03 10.07
CA SER A 135 -4.47 5.64 9.93
C SER A 135 -3.89 5.06 11.22
N GLY A 136 -2.97 4.11 11.07
CA GLY A 136 -2.24 3.58 12.21
C GLY A 136 -1.11 2.67 11.80
N SER A 137 -0.40 2.16 12.81
CA SER A 137 0.68 1.22 12.60
C SER A 137 0.82 0.25 13.76
N PHE A 138 1.42 -0.91 13.50
CA PHE A 138 1.85 -1.83 14.53
C PHE A 138 3.05 -2.66 14.07
N SER A 139 3.90 -3.00 15.03
CA SER A 139 5.20 -3.62 14.80
C SER A 139 5.31 -5.01 15.42
N PHE A 140 6.10 -5.87 14.82
CA PHE A 140 6.41 -7.22 15.28
C PHE A 140 7.93 -7.34 15.43
N ALA A 141 8.44 -7.00 16.62
CA ALA A 141 9.87 -6.98 16.89
C ALA A 141 10.47 -8.39 16.74
N GLY A 142 11.57 -8.49 15.98
CA GLY A 142 12.26 -9.76 15.72
C GLY A 142 11.50 -10.75 14.82
N ALA A 143 10.34 -10.38 14.27
CA ALA A 143 9.62 -11.20 13.30
C ALA A 143 10.16 -11.01 11.88
N SER A 144 9.84 -11.97 11.01
CA SER A 144 10.03 -11.91 9.55
C SER A 144 8.70 -12.25 8.87
N PHE A 145 8.58 -11.99 7.57
CA PHE A 145 7.45 -12.46 6.77
C PHE A 145 7.27 -13.97 6.92
N THR A 146 8.36 -14.73 6.86
CA THR A 146 8.31 -16.20 7.03
C THR A 146 7.74 -16.60 8.39
N SER A 147 8.17 -15.96 9.49
CA SER A 147 7.67 -16.31 10.83
C SER A 147 6.20 -15.93 11.04
N LEU A 148 5.71 -14.91 10.30
CA LEU A 148 4.30 -14.49 10.29
C LEU A 148 3.46 -15.24 9.24
N GLY A 149 4.07 -16.19 8.51
CA GLY A 149 3.43 -16.94 7.43
C GLY A 149 3.02 -16.07 6.23
N LEU A 150 3.69 -14.95 6.02
CA LEU A 150 3.47 -14.00 4.93
C LEU A 150 4.40 -14.31 3.76
N THR A 151 3.93 -14.05 2.54
CA THR A 151 4.74 -14.19 1.31
C THR A 151 5.08 -12.81 0.77
N SER A 152 6.38 -12.48 0.68
CA SER A 152 6.83 -11.20 0.13
C SER A 152 6.44 -11.02 -1.34
N GLY A 153 6.15 -9.77 -1.74
CA GLY A 153 5.77 -9.39 -3.10
C GLY A 153 4.32 -9.74 -3.46
N THR A 154 3.45 -9.97 -2.48
CA THR A 154 2.04 -10.34 -2.70
C THR A 154 1.10 -9.24 -2.24
N SER A 155 0.00 -9.07 -2.99
CA SER A 155 -1.10 -8.15 -2.66
C SER A 155 -2.38 -8.95 -2.55
N PHE A 156 -3.12 -8.73 -1.47
CA PHE A 156 -4.42 -9.35 -1.23
C PHE A 156 -5.49 -8.28 -1.23
N LEU A 157 -6.67 -8.63 -1.73
CA LEU A 157 -7.82 -7.74 -1.76
C LEU A 157 -8.98 -8.42 -1.03
N ASN A 158 -9.41 -7.80 0.04
CA ASN A 158 -10.61 -8.18 0.76
C ASN A 158 -11.74 -7.23 0.35
N THR A 159 -12.89 -7.79 -0.03
CA THR A 159 -14.06 -7.00 -0.44
C THR A 159 -15.13 -7.12 0.64
N LEU A 160 -15.52 -5.99 1.20
CA LEU A 160 -16.57 -5.89 2.19
C LEU A 160 -17.95 -6.16 1.57
N SER A 161 -18.93 -6.45 2.41
CA SER A 161 -20.30 -6.81 2.02
C SER A 161 -21.02 -5.69 1.25
N ASN A 162 -20.58 -4.44 1.40
CA ASN A 162 -21.06 -3.28 0.65
C ASN A 162 -20.23 -2.94 -0.61
N GLY A 163 -19.18 -3.72 -0.91
CA GLY A 163 -18.33 -3.55 -2.08
C GLY A 163 -17.12 -2.64 -1.87
N ASP A 164 -16.96 -2.03 -0.70
CA ASP A 164 -15.70 -1.36 -0.34
C ASP A 164 -14.58 -2.40 -0.16
N THR A 165 -13.32 -1.97 -0.19
CA THR A 165 -12.18 -2.91 -0.23
C THR A 165 -11.05 -2.54 0.72
N ILE A 166 -10.46 -3.58 1.32
CA ILE A 166 -9.26 -3.51 2.14
C ILE A 166 -8.16 -4.26 1.40
N ARG A 167 -7.05 -3.59 1.12
CA ARG A 167 -5.90 -4.15 0.41
C ARG A 167 -4.74 -4.36 1.35
N ILE A 168 -4.07 -5.50 1.24
CA ILE A 168 -2.91 -5.86 2.07
C ILE A 168 -1.72 -6.11 1.16
N ASP A 169 -0.70 -5.27 1.27
CA ASP A 169 0.54 -5.38 0.51
C ASP A 169 1.67 -5.91 1.39
N VAL A 170 2.23 -7.04 1.01
CA VAL A 170 3.34 -7.67 1.72
C VAL A 170 4.63 -7.44 0.96
N GLY A 171 5.55 -6.64 1.51
CA GLY A 171 6.87 -6.41 0.92
C GLY A 171 6.85 -5.76 -0.46
N ILE A 172 5.74 -5.11 -0.83
CA ILE A 172 5.62 -4.40 -2.09
C ILE A 172 6.18 -3.00 -1.89
N SER A 173 7.36 -2.74 -2.47
CA SER A 173 7.86 -1.37 -2.54
C SER A 173 7.09 -0.65 -3.65
N ALA A 174 6.30 0.36 -3.30
CA ALA A 174 5.74 1.26 -4.29
C ALA A 174 6.90 1.80 -5.13
N ALA A 175 6.83 1.65 -6.46
CA ALA A 175 7.87 2.15 -7.35
C ALA A 175 8.03 3.65 -7.09
N VAL A 176 9.09 4.04 -6.37
CA VAL A 176 9.40 5.44 -6.12
C VAL A 176 9.60 6.07 -7.49
N PRO A 177 8.81 7.10 -7.88
CA PRO A 177 9.08 7.83 -9.09
C PRO A 177 10.52 8.30 -9.03
N LEU A 178 11.40 7.78 -9.90
CA LEU A 178 12.76 8.28 -9.97
C LEU A 178 12.63 9.80 -10.15
N LEU A 179 13.22 10.56 -9.22
CA LEU A 179 13.17 12.02 -9.25
C LEU A 179 13.40 12.49 -10.68
N ALA A 180 12.61 13.45 -11.15
CA ALA A 180 12.75 14.07 -12.47
C ALA A 180 14.13 14.73 -12.71
N THR A 181 15.09 14.56 -11.79
CA THR A 181 16.47 15.01 -11.85
C THR A 181 17.20 14.50 -13.09
N LEU A 182 16.97 13.26 -13.54
CA LEU A 182 17.60 12.73 -14.76
C LEU A 182 17.16 13.48 -16.03
N PRO A 183 15.85 13.58 -16.34
CA PRO A 183 15.41 14.38 -17.49
C PRO A 183 15.73 15.88 -17.34
N LEU A 184 15.67 16.45 -16.13
CA LEU A 184 16.04 17.86 -15.89
C LEU A 184 17.55 18.11 -16.06
N LEU A 185 18.41 17.20 -15.62
CA LEU A 185 19.87 17.31 -15.77
C LEU A 185 20.25 17.23 -17.25
N LEU A 186 19.67 16.29 -17.99
CA LEU A 186 19.89 16.15 -19.44
C LEU A 186 19.37 17.37 -20.20
N ALA A 187 18.20 17.89 -19.84
CA ALA A 187 17.66 19.13 -20.42
C ALA A 187 18.56 20.33 -20.12
N GLY A 188 19.06 20.45 -18.88
CA GLY A 188 19.99 21.51 -18.47
C GLY A 188 21.31 21.47 -19.22
N ILE A 189 21.95 20.30 -19.32
CA ILE A 189 23.19 20.13 -20.09
C ILE A 189 22.96 20.40 -21.58
N GLY A 190 21.83 19.93 -22.12
CA GLY A 190 21.43 20.19 -23.50
C GLY A 190 21.27 21.68 -23.80
N ALA A 191 20.61 22.43 -22.91
CA ALA A 191 20.43 23.87 -23.06
C ALA A 191 21.76 24.64 -22.99
N ILE A 192 22.66 24.26 -22.07
CA ILE A 192 24.00 24.87 -21.94
C ILE A 192 24.84 24.59 -23.19
N GLY A 193 24.85 23.34 -23.67
CA GLY A 193 25.57 22.95 -24.89
C GLY A 193 25.08 23.71 -26.13
N TRP A 194 23.77 23.91 -26.25
CA TRP A 194 23.17 24.67 -27.34
C TRP A 194 23.50 26.17 -27.28
N ALA A 195 23.43 26.77 -26.08
CA ALA A 195 23.81 28.17 -25.87
C ALA A 195 25.30 28.43 -26.16
N ALA A 196 26.19 27.49 -25.80
CA ALA A 196 27.61 27.59 -26.11
C ALA A 196 27.90 27.51 -27.63
N ARG A 197 27.13 26.71 -28.37
CA ARG A 197 27.27 26.59 -29.82
C ARG A 197 26.87 27.87 -30.56
N ARG A 198 25.82 28.56 -30.11
CA ARG A 198 25.35 29.83 -30.71
C ARG A 198 26.31 31.01 -30.53
N ARG A 199 27.22 30.95 -29.55
CA ARG A 199 28.21 32.03 -29.31
C ARG A 199 29.45 31.93 -30.20
N ARG A 200 29.65 30.80 -30.90
CA ARG A 200 30.81 30.57 -31.78
C ARG A 200 30.49 30.73 -33.27
N THR A 201 29.23 30.98 -33.60
CA THR A 201 28.74 31.33 -34.95
C THR A 201 28.45 32.82 -34.99
#